data_AF-A0A845RM58-F1
#
_entry.id   AF-A0A845RM58-F1
#
_cell.length_a   1.000
_cell.length_b   1.000
_cell.length_c   1.000
_cell.angle_alpha   90.00
_cell.angle_beta   90.00
_cell.angle_gamma   90.00
#
_symmetry.space_group_name_H-M   'P 1'
#
loop_
_entity.id
_entity.type
_entity.pdbx_description
1 polymer ?
#
loop_
_entity_poly.entity_id
_entity_poly.type
_entity_poly.pdbx_seq_one_letter_code
_entity_poly.pdbx_strand_id
1 'polypeptide(L)'
;MSILLIFLFGILFLAGILFIKPRVKKDVMWKTVLVWALYGVGIAVLWMGVSFVYINANVGHAKATSTAIFLFGGIAVVVAVILARMLGFIGNKKVTDNKSVQA
;
A
#
# COMPACT_ATOMS: atom_id res chain seq x y z
N MET A 1 -21.18 -2.70 -14.80
CA MET A 1 -20.35 -1.48 -14.67
C MET A 1 -19.01 -1.67 -13.91
N SER A 2 -18.71 -2.81 -13.26
CA SER A 2 -17.43 -2.96 -12.53
C SER A 2 -16.21 -3.40 -13.36
N ILE A 3 -16.39 -4.11 -14.47
CA ILE A 3 -15.28 -4.71 -15.23
C ILE A 3 -14.40 -3.64 -15.90
N LEU A 4 -15.02 -2.58 -16.45
CA LEU A 4 -14.29 -1.47 -17.06
C LEU A 4 -13.40 -0.72 -16.05
N LEU A 5 -13.88 -0.55 -14.81
CA LEU A 5 -13.12 0.09 -13.75
C LEU A 5 -11.92 -0.75 -13.32
N ILE A 6 -12.11 -2.07 -13.18
CA ILE A 6 -11.00 -3.00 -12.87
C ILE A 6 -9.93 -2.95 -13.96
N PHE A 7 -10.35 -2.96 -15.23
CA PHE A 7 -9.45 -2.87 -16.37
C PHE A 7 -8.70 -1.53 -16.41
N LEU A 8 -9.39 -0.43 -16.14
CA LEU A 8 -8.81 0.90 -16.06
C LEU A 8 -7.78 1.02 -14.93
N PHE A 9 -8.07 0.45 -13.76
CA PHE A 9 -7.11 0.40 -12.65
C PHE A 9 -5.86 -0.40 -12.99
N GLY A 10 -6.01 -1.55 -13.69
CA GLY A 10 -4.88 -2.35 -14.17
C GLY A 10 -4.00 -1.58 -15.17
N ILE A 11 -4.62 -0.86 -16.11
CA ILE A 11 -3.90 -0.02 -17.08
C ILE A 11 -3.17 1.13 -16.38
N LEU A 12 -3.81 1.84 -15.46
CA LEU A 12 -3.19 2.95 -14.72
C LEU A 12 -2.02 2.46 -13.85
N PHE A 13 -2.16 1.29 -13.23
CA PHE A 13 -1.09 0.65 -12.47
C PHE A 13 0.11 0.30 -13.36
N LEU A 14 -0.14 -0.34 -14.51
CA LEU A 14 0.89 -0.69 -15.47
C LEU A 14 1.58 0.56 -16.06
N ALA A 15 0.80 1.59 -16.39
CA ALA A 15 1.30 2.88 -16.88
C ALA A 15 2.20 3.56 -15.83
N GLY A 16 1.82 3.53 -14.56
CA GLY A 16 2.65 4.02 -13.45
C GLY A 16 3.99 3.30 -13.37
N ILE A 17 4.00 1.96 -13.50
CA ILE A 17 5.24 1.17 -13.52
C ILE A 17 6.12 1.55 -14.72
N LEU A 18 5.54 1.61 -15.92
CA LEU A 18 6.28 1.95 -17.15
C LEU A 18 6.82 3.38 -17.13
N PHE A 19 6.10 4.32 -16.51
CA PHE A 19 6.54 5.71 -16.36
C PHE A 19 7.74 5.85 -15.41
N ILE A 20 7.82 5.01 -14.38
CA ILE A 20 8.91 5.05 -13.40
C ILE A 20 10.15 4.30 -13.91
N LYS A 21 9.96 3.22 -14.68
CA LYS A 21 11.02 2.36 -15.24
C LYS A 21 12.24 3.10 -15.84
N PRO A 22 12.11 4.14 -16.70
CA PRO A 22 13.25 4.81 -17.29
C PRO A 22 14.00 5.77 -16.34
N ARG A 23 13.44 6.09 -15.16
CA ARG A 23 13.97 7.15 -14.28
C ARG A 23 14.72 6.62 -13.04
N VAL A 24 14.87 5.31 -12.91
CA VAL A 24 15.25 4.69 -11.64
C VAL A 24 16.31 3.58 -11.84
N LYS A 25 17.39 3.60 -11.05
CA LYS A 25 18.39 2.51 -11.01
C LYS A 25 17.70 1.17 -10.67
N LYS A 26 18.12 0.04 -11.25
CA LYS A 26 17.41 -1.27 -11.13
C LYS A 26 16.99 -1.67 -9.71
N ASP A 27 17.79 -1.38 -8.69
CA ASP A 27 17.46 -1.64 -7.27
C ASP A 27 16.27 -0.79 -6.77
N VAL A 28 16.30 0.52 -7.04
CA VAL A 28 15.20 1.42 -6.69
C VAL A 28 13.94 1.15 -7.53
N MET A 29 14.06 0.50 -8.70
CA MET A 29 12.91 0.12 -9.54
C MET A 29 12.07 -0.96 -8.85
N TRP A 30 12.70 -2.03 -8.33
CA TRP A 30 11.99 -3.09 -7.62
C TRP A 30 11.36 -2.61 -6.31
N LYS A 31 12.06 -1.75 -5.57
CA LYS A 31 11.46 -1.08 -4.40
C LYS A 31 10.22 -0.29 -4.79
N THR A 32 10.27 0.44 -5.91
CA THR A 32 9.13 1.24 -6.36
C THR A 32 7.96 0.35 -6.78
N VAL A 33 8.20 -0.71 -7.56
CA VAL A 33 7.16 -1.67 -7.96
C VAL A 33 6.52 -2.32 -6.73
N LEU A 34 7.33 -2.74 -5.74
CA LEU A 34 6.83 -3.31 -4.50
C LEU A 34 5.97 -2.30 -3.72
N VAL A 35 6.41 -1.05 -3.57
CA VAL A 35 5.63 -0.01 -2.89
C VAL A 35 4.30 0.23 -3.58
N TRP A 36 4.28 0.33 -4.91
CA TRP A 36 3.05 0.51 -5.67
C TRP A 36 2.11 -0.70 -5.57
N ALA A 37 2.64 -1.92 -5.68
CA ALA A 37 1.87 -3.14 -5.51
C ALA A 37 1.26 -3.22 -4.11
N LEU A 38 2.05 -2.89 -3.07
CA LEU A 38 1.59 -2.88 -1.69
C LEU A 38 0.53 -1.80 -1.45
N TYR A 39 0.66 -0.63 -2.09
CA TYR A 39 -0.37 0.41 -2.10
C TYR A 39 -1.65 -0.07 -2.77
N GLY A 40 -1.57 -0.69 -3.96
CA GLY A 40 -2.72 -1.19 -4.69
C GLY A 40 -3.47 -2.28 -3.93
N VAL A 41 -2.74 -3.27 -3.40
CA VAL A 41 -3.30 -4.32 -2.54
C VAL A 41 -3.88 -3.74 -1.25
N GLY A 42 -3.18 -2.81 -0.60
CA GLY A 42 -3.65 -2.16 0.62
C GLY A 42 -4.96 -1.39 0.40
N ILE A 43 -5.05 -0.63 -0.69
CA ILE A 43 -6.28 0.07 -1.09
C ILE A 43 -7.42 -0.93 -1.36
N ALA A 44 -7.16 -1.99 -2.13
CA ALA A 44 -8.19 -2.99 -2.41
C ALA A 44 -8.72 -3.64 -1.13
N VAL A 45 -7.82 -4.00 -0.20
CA VAL A 45 -8.16 -4.56 1.11
C VAL A 45 -8.99 -3.60 1.95
N LEU A 46 -8.61 -2.31 2.00
CA LEU A 46 -9.37 -1.28 2.72
C LEU A 46 -10.78 -1.13 2.17
N TRP A 47 -10.94 -0.99 0.86
CA TRP A 47 -12.27 -0.87 0.24
C TRP A 47 -13.13 -2.12 0.42
N MET A 48 -12.54 -3.31 0.32
CA MET A 48 -13.23 -4.56 0.61
C MET A 48 -13.67 -4.62 2.07
N GLY A 49 -12.78 -4.26 3.01
CA GLY A 49 -13.08 -4.26 4.43
C GLY A 49 -14.18 -3.28 4.81
N VAL A 50 -14.09 -2.02 4.35
CA VAL A 50 -15.13 -1.00 4.59
C VAL A 50 -16.47 -1.44 4.02
N SER A 51 -16.50 -1.96 2.79
CA SER A 51 -17.74 -2.45 2.17
C SER A 51 -18.33 -3.63 2.92
N PHE A 52 -17.51 -4.59 3.34
CA PHE A 52 -17.96 -5.76 4.08
C PHE A 52 -18.54 -5.37 5.44
N VAL A 53 -17.87 -4.47 6.16
CA VAL A 53 -18.34 -3.91 7.43
C VAL A 53 -19.67 -3.18 7.22
N TYR A 54 -19.76 -2.30 6.22
CA TYR A 54 -20.97 -1.52 5.94
C TYR A 54 -22.18 -2.42 5.66
N ILE A 55 -22.04 -3.40 4.76
CA ILE A 55 -23.13 -4.31 4.39
C ILE A 55 -23.57 -5.14 5.61
N ASN A 56 -22.63 -5.71 6.36
CA ASN A 56 -22.96 -6.58 7.49
C ASN A 56 -23.49 -5.82 8.71
N ALA A 57 -23.02 -4.60 8.94
CA ALA A 57 -23.55 -3.73 9.98
C ALA A 57 -25.00 -3.34 9.69
N ASN A 58 -25.32 -3.00 8.44
CA ASN A 58 -26.67 -2.63 8.02
C ASN A 58 -27.67 -3.78 8.13
N VAL A 59 -27.23 -5.03 7.93
CA VAL A 59 -28.09 -6.22 8.04
C VAL A 59 -28.12 -6.76 9.49
N GLY A 60 -27.40 -6.14 10.43
CA GLY A 60 -27.39 -6.54 11.84
C GLY A 60 -26.52 -7.78 12.13
N HIS A 61 -25.65 -8.19 11.21
CA HIS A 61 -24.71 -9.29 11.41
C HIS A 61 -23.49 -8.85 12.24
N ALA A 62 -23.70 -8.66 13.54
CA ALA A 62 -22.69 -8.14 14.46
C ALA A 62 -21.39 -8.98 14.50
N LYS A 63 -21.51 -10.33 14.49
CA LYS A 63 -20.33 -11.22 14.47
C LYS A 63 -19.50 -11.03 13.20
N ALA A 64 -20.14 -11.08 12.02
CA ALA A 64 -19.45 -10.89 10.74
C ALA A 64 -18.79 -9.51 10.64
N THR A 65 -19.46 -8.48 11.14
CA THR A 65 -18.94 -7.11 11.23
C THR A 65 -17.68 -7.06 12.10
N SER A 66 -17.72 -7.62 13.31
CA SER A 66 -16.57 -7.62 14.22
C SER A 66 -15.36 -8.39 13.67
N THR A 67 -15.60 -9.55 13.04
CA THR A 67 -14.54 -10.34 12.38
C THR A 67 -13.92 -9.56 11.22
N ALA A 68 -14.73 -8.87 10.42
CA ALA A 68 -14.25 -8.07 9.31
C ALA A 68 -13.40 -6.87 9.78
N ILE A 69 -13.83 -6.16 10.83
CA ILE A 69 -13.04 -5.07 11.42
C ILE A 69 -11.68 -5.60 11.88
N PHE A 70 -11.66 -6.73 12.60
CA PHE A 70 -10.42 -7.31 13.08
C PHE A 70 -9.50 -7.76 11.94
N LEU A 71 -10.03 -8.49 10.96
CA LEU A 71 -9.25 -9.02 9.84
C LEU A 71 -8.73 -7.91 8.93
N PHE A 72 -9.62 -7.08 8.39
CA PHE A 72 -9.25 -6.05 7.42
C PHE A 72 -8.52 -4.88 8.09
N GLY A 73 -8.91 -4.51 9.31
CA GLY A 73 -8.18 -3.54 10.12
C GLY A 73 -6.78 -4.03 10.48
N GLY A 74 -6.65 -5.29 10.88
CA GLY A 74 -5.35 -5.92 11.16
C GLY A 74 -4.43 -5.92 9.94
N ILE A 75 -4.93 -6.33 8.77
CA ILE A 75 -4.16 -6.32 7.52
C ILE A 75 -3.76 -4.88 7.15
N ALA A 76 -4.67 -3.91 7.28
CA ALA A 76 -4.38 -2.50 6.99
C ALA A 76 -3.25 -1.96 7.86
N VAL A 77 -3.24 -2.26 9.16
CA VAL A 77 -2.16 -1.88 10.09
C VAL A 77 -0.83 -2.51 9.67
N VAL A 78 -0.82 -3.81 9.36
CA VAL A 78 0.40 -4.51 8.93
C VAL A 78 0.96 -3.89 7.64
N VAL A 79 0.11 -3.66 6.64
CA VAL A 79 0.51 -3.02 5.38
C VAL A 79 1.05 -1.61 5.62
N ALA A 80 0.39 -0.82 6.48
CA ALA A 80 0.83 0.52 6.83
C ALA A 80 2.21 0.53 7.49
N VAL A 81 2.49 -0.40 8.41
CA VAL A 81 3.81 -0.52 9.06
C VAL A 81 4.89 -0.91 8.04
N ILE A 82 4.60 -1.86 7.15
CA ILE A 82 5.55 -2.27 6.10
C ILE A 82 5.85 -1.08 5.18
N LEU A 83 4.82 -0.37 4.72
CA LEU A 83 4.98 0.84 3.89
C LEU A 83 5.79 1.92 4.62
N ALA A 84 5.48 2.19 5.89
CA ALA A 84 6.17 3.21 6.68
C ALA A 84 7.66 2.91 6.84
N ARG A 85 8.02 1.63 6.99
CA ARG A 85 9.41 1.20 7.03
C ARG A 85 10.08 1.28 5.66
N MET A 86 9.41 0.82 4.60
CA MET A 86 9.96 0.85 3.23
C MET A 86 10.20 2.27 2.72
N LEU A 87 9.34 3.22 3.10
CA LEU A 87 9.44 4.64 2.75
C LEU A 87 10.41 5.41 3.67
N GLY A 88 10.94 4.76 4.71
CA GLY A 88 11.91 5.38 5.63
C GLY A 88 11.29 6.32 6.67
N PHE A 89 9.96 6.33 6.84
CA PHE A 89 9.30 7.08 7.90
C PHE A 89 9.63 6.51 9.30
N ILE A 90 9.94 5.21 9.37
CA ILE A 90 10.33 4.51 10.60
C ILE A 90 11.64 3.76 10.35
N GLY A 91 12.68 4.05 11.15
CA GLY A 91 13.92 3.26 11.20
C GLY A 91 15.08 3.73 10.32
N ASN A 92 14.94 4.78 9.51
CA ASN A 92 16.09 5.39 8.84
C ASN A 92 16.91 6.20 9.85
N LYS A 93 17.97 5.58 10.40
CA LYS A 93 19.06 6.34 11.03
C LYS A 93 19.71 7.18 9.93
N LYS A 94 19.58 8.50 10.00
CA LYS A 94 20.42 9.41 9.22
C LYS A 94 21.87 9.07 9.59
N VAL A 95 22.61 8.45 8.69
CA VAL A 95 24.07 8.42 8.80
C VAL A 95 24.48 9.85 8.52
N THR A 96 24.76 10.60 9.58
CA THR A 96 25.46 11.87 9.50
C THR A 96 26.83 11.55 8.92
N ASP A 97 26.98 11.72 7.61
CA ASP A 97 28.25 11.58 6.91
C ASP A 97 29.10 12.80 7.33
N ASN A 98 29.74 12.69 8.49
CA ASN A 98 30.78 13.62 8.95
C ASN A 98 32.03 13.39 8.08
N LYS A 99 31.94 13.80 6.82
CA LYS A 99 33.07 13.97 5.91
C LYS A 99 33.11 15.41 5.43
N SER A 100 33.40 16.33 6.35
CA SER A 100 33.90 17.67 6.01
C SER A 100 34.25 18.47 7.26
N VAL A 101 35.32 18.05 7.92
CA VAL A 101 36.35 18.98 8.38
C VAL A 101 37.63 18.41 7.76
N GLN A 102 37.84 18.59 6.44
CA GLN A 102 38.68 19.66 5.85
C GLN A 102 39.98 19.81 6.66
N ALA A 103 41.05 19.15 6.21
CA ALA A 103 42.03 19.62 5.20
C ALA A 103 43.20 20.32 5.90
#